data_AF-A0A2E4I2M6-F1
#
_entry.id   AF-A0A2E4I2M6-F1
#
_cell.length_a   1.000
_cell.length_b   1.000
_cell.length_c   1.000
_cell.angle_alpha   90.00
_cell.angle_beta   90.00
_cell.angle_gamma   90.00
#
_symmetry.space_group_name_H-M   'P 1'
#
loop_
_entity.id
_entity.type
_entity.pdbx_description
1 polymer ?
#
loop_
_entity_poly.entity_id
_entity_poly.type
_entity_poly.pdbx_seq_one_letter_code
_entity_poly.pdbx_strand_id
1 'polypeptide(L)'
;MTMKWTFGQVDEVACSRCGHIADRSDLDRLLWCKDCIDSVRNWAKRRSWMVGCCIGIILFAWIWIVVEPSRTLMGGWAGTVLAAIYVSARVTREVLYGAIRMKTSPES
;
A
#
# COMPACT_ATOMS: atom_id res chain seq x y z
N MET A 1 19.91 37.02 -30.62
CA MET A 1 19.27 36.87 -29.29
C MET A 1 19.13 35.39 -29.01
N THR A 2 20.03 34.84 -28.21
CA THR A 2 19.96 33.44 -27.75
C THR A 2 18.96 33.36 -26.59
N MET A 3 17.86 32.63 -26.77
CA MET A 3 16.94 32.29 -25.69
C MET A 3 17.71 31.43 -24.67
N LYS A 4 18.08 32.03 -23.55
CA LYS A 4 18.66 31.33 -22.40
C LYS A 4 17.49 30.81 -21.57
N TRP A 5 17.07 29.58 -21.84
CA TRP A 5 16.12 28.86 -20.99
C TRP A 5 16.78 28.63 -19.63
N THR A 6 16.46 29.46 -18.64
CA THR A 6 16.84 29.21 -17.24
C THR A 6 15.89 28.16 -16.67
N PHE A 7 16.16 26.89 -16.95
CA PHE A 7 15.68 25.76 -16.14
C PHE A 7 16.40 25.78 -14.79
N GLY A 8 16.10 26.77 -13.94
CA GLY A 8 16.95 27.04 -12.78
C GLY A 8 16.30 27.80 -11.64
N GLN A 9 14.97 27.82 -11.55
CA GLN A 9 14.36 27.94 -10.22
C GLN A 9 14.17 26.53 -9.69
N VAL A 10 15.24 26.04 -9.06
CA VAL A 10 15.20 24.91 -8.13
C VAL A 10 14.36 25.41 -6.96
N ASP A 11 13.04 25.32 -7.11
CA ASP A 11 12.12 25.57 -6.00
C ASP A 11 12.35 24.42 -5.01
N GLU A 12 13.32 24.59 -4.14
CA GLU A 12 13.56 23.69 -3.02
C GLU A 12 12.32 23.74 -2.13
N VAL A 13 11.59 22.63 -2.08
CA VAL A 13 10.37 22.52 -1.28
C VAL A 13 10.53 21.41 -0.26
N ALA A 14 10.03 21.64 0.95
CA ALA A 14 10.08 20.64 2.00
C ALA A 14 9.11 19.50 1.69
N CYS A 15 9.57 18.27 1.85
CA CYS A 15 8.70 17.09 1.81
C CYS A 15 7.62 17.21 2.90
N SER A 16 6.35 17.04 2.53
CA SER A 16 5.21 17.22 3.46
C SER A 16 5.16 16.21 4.60
N ARG A 17 5.98 15.14 4.53
CA ARG A 17 6.04 14.09 5.55
C ARG A 17 7.27 14.15 6.44
N CYS A 18 8.46 14.22 5.85
CA CYS A 18 9.72 14.19 6.61
C CYS A 18 10.36 15.57 6.79
N GLY A 19 9.85 16.61 6.11
CA GLY A 19 10.42 17.95 6.14
C GLY A 19 11.76 18.09 5.43
N HIS A 20 12.29 17.02 4.81
CA HIS A 20 13.53 17.09 4.07
C HIS A 20 13.37 18.03 2.86
N ILE A 21 14.27 18.99 2.73
CA ILE A 21 14.31 19.94 1.62
C ILE A 21 14.90 19.20 0.42
N ALA A 22 14.13 19.08 -0.66
CA ALA A 22 14.56 18.44 -1.89
C ALA A 22 14.10 19.29 -3.08
N ASP A 23 14.74 19.08 -4.23
CA ASP A 23 14.30 19.70 -5.47
C ASP A 23 12.89 19.24 -5.82
N ARG A 24 12.01 20.17 -6.21
CA ARG A 24 10.63 19.88 -6.59
C ARG A 24 10.50 18.80 -7.66
N SER A 25 11.48 18.63 -8.54
CA SER A 25 11.52 17.58 -9.56
C SER A 25 11.74 16.17 -9.00
N ASP A 26 12.32 16.05 -7.81
CA ASP A 26 12.54 14.77 -7.13
C ASP A 26 11.38 14.34 -6.24
N LEU A 27 10.41 15.24 -6.02
CA LEU A 27 9.21 14.99 -5.24
C LEU A 27 8.05 14.54 -6.15
N ASP A 28 7.28 13.56 -5.68
CA ASP A 28 6.07 13.12 -6.37
C ASP A 28 4.96 14.19 -6.31
N ARG A 29 3.84 13.98 -7.02
CA ARG A 29 2.66 14.87 -7.04
C ARG A 29 2.10 15.22 -5.64
N LEU A 30 2.40 14.40 -4.63
CA LEU A 30 2.01 14.61 -3.22
C LEU A 30 3.07 15.37 -2.39
N LEU A 31 4.12 15.91 -3.02
CA LEU A 31 5.30 16.51 -2.37
C LEU A 31 5.98 15.53 -1.41
N TRP A 32 6.06 14.26 -1.81
CA TRP A 32 6.66 13.18 -1.02
C TRP A 32 7.98 12.74 -1.62
N CYS A 33 8.96 12.56 -0.73
CA CYS A 33 10.27 12.02 -1.06
C CYS A 33 10.18 10.53 -1.43
N LYS A 34 11.11 10.02 -2.27
CA LYS A 34 11.14 8.59 -2.65
C LYS A 34 11.22 7.67 -1.43
N ASP A 35 12.05 8.01 -0.44
CA ASP A 35 12.17 7.24 0.82
C ASP A 35 10.87 7.20 1.62
N CYS A 36 10.14 8.32 1.61
CA CYS A 36 8.85 8.48 2.28
C CYS A 36 7.80 7.55 1.66
N ILE A 37 7.80 7.49 0.32
CA ILE A 37 6.92 6.61 -0.45
C ILE A 37 7.26 5.15 -0.19
N ASP A 38 8.54 4.78 -0.24
CA ASP A 38 8.98 3.40 -0.02
C ASP A 38 8.75 2.92 1.42
N SER A 39 8.92 3.81 2.41
CA SER A 39 8.57 3.53 3.81
C SER A 39 7.09 3.23 3.97
N VAL A 40 6.21 4.05 3.39
CA VAL A 40 4.76 3.82 3.41
C VAL A 40 4.39 2.54 2.67
N ARG A 41 5.03 2.28 1.54
CA ARG A 41 4.78 1.08 0.73
C ARG A 41 5.18 -0.19 1.48
N ASN A 42 6.32 -0.17 2.16
CA ASN A 42 6.75 -1.28 3.00
C ASN A 42 5.85 -1.47 4.23
N TRP A 43 5.43 -0.38 4.87
CA TRP A 43 4.49 -0.43 5.98
C TRP A 43 3.13 -0.98 5.54
N ALA A 44 2.56 -0.49 4.43
CA ALA A 44 1.31 -0.96 3.86
C ALA A 44 1.41 -2.43 3.42
N LYS A 45 2.54 -2.83 2.83
CA LYS A 45 2.84 -4.23 2.48
C LYS A 45 2.82 -5.14 3.71
N ARG A 46 3.52 -4.76 4.79
CA ARG A 46 3.51 -5.53 6.07
C ARG A 46 2.11 -5.59 6.68
N ARG A 47 1.41 -4.45 6.75
CA ARG A 47 0.07 -4.35 7.35
C ARG A 47 -0.96 -5.17 6.57
N SER A 48 -0.91 -5.12 5.24
CA SER A 48 -1.79 -5.90 4.37
C SER A 48 -1.60 -7.40 4.50
N TRP A 49 -0.37 -7.86 4.70
CA TRP A 49 -0.08 -9.27 4.89
C TRP A 49 -0.63 -9.77 6.23
N MET A 50 -0.50 -8.97 7.30
CA MET A 50 -1.08 -9.29 8.61
C MET A 50 -2.62 -9.44 8.54
N VAL A 51 -3.31 -8.54 7.85
CA VAL A 51 -4.78 -8.62 7.66
C VAL A 51 -5.16 -9.87 6.87
N GLY A 52 -4.44 -10.15 5.77
CA GLY A 52 -4.65 -11.36 4.98
C GLY A 52 -4.48 -12.63 5.82
N CYS A 53 -3.40 -12.72 6.61
CA CYS A 53 -3.16 -13.85 7.51
C CYS A 53 -4.27 -14.01 8.56
N CYS A 54 -4.72 -12.91 9.19
CA CYS A 54 -5.83 -12.98 10.16
C CYS A 54 -7.10 -13.54 9.51
N ILE A 55 -7.47 -13.05 8.33
CA ILE A 55 -8.65 -13.55 7.61
C ILE A 55 -8.49 -15.01 7.22
N GLY A 56 -7.30 -15.41 6.75
CA GLY A 56 -6.98 -16.79 6.42
C GLY A 56 -7.10 -17.73 7.62
N ILE A 57 -6.59 -17.32 8.78
CA ILE A 57 -6.68 -18.09 10.04
C ILE A 57 -8.14 -18.24 10.47
N ILE A 58 -8.92 -17.16 10.43
CA ILE A 58 -10.35 -17.18 10.80
C ILE A 58 -11.12 -18.11 9.86
N LEU A 59 -10.92 -18.00 8.56
CA LEU A 59 -11.55 -18.88 7.57
C LEU A 59 -11.15 -20.33 7.76
N PHE A 60 -9.87 -20.60 7.96
CA PHE A 60 -9.36 -21.94 8.20
C PHE A 60 -9.98 -22.55 9.47
N ALA A 61 -10.03 -21.79 10.57
CA ALA A 61 -10.66 -22.22 11.81
C ALA A 61 -12.16 -22.48 11.62
N TRP A 62 -12.86 -21.62 10.87
CA TRP A 62 -14.28 -21.78 10.59
C TRP A 62 -14.57 -23.04 9.77
N ILE A 63 -13.78 -23.30 8.71
CA ILE A 63 -13.89 -24.53 7.90
C ILE A 63 -13.66 -25.76 8.79
N TRP A 64 -12.67 -25.70 9.67
CA TRP A 64 -12.34 -26.82 10.57
C TRP A 64 -13.46 -27.14 11.56
N ILE A 65 -14.11 -26.11 12.14
CA ILE A 65 -15.13 -26.28 13.18
C ILE A 65 -16.51 -26.60 12.59
N VAL A 66 -16.88 -25.97 11.47
CA VAL A 66 -18.26 -26.00 10.95
C VAL A 66 -18.43 -26.97 9.79
N VAL A 67 -17.42 -27.13 8.94
CA VAL A 67 -17.57 -27.85 7.67
C VAL A 67 -17.08 -29.30 7.74
N GLU A 68 -16.25 -29.67 8.74
CA GLU A 68 -15.62 -31.00 8.88
C GLU A 68 -15.06 -31.50 7.54
N PRO A 69 -13.88 -31.01 7.11
CA PRO A 69 -13.40 -31.21 5.75
C PRO A 69 -13.19 -32.71 5.46
N SER A 70 -13.96 -33.24 4.51
CA SER A 70 -13.74 -34.57 3.96
C SER A 70 -12.40 -34.61 3.21
N ARG A 71 -11.57 -35.63 3.49
CA ARG A 71 -10.19 -35.72 2.97
C ARG A 71 -10.09 -35.70 1.44
N THR A 72 -11.18 -36.00 0.75
CA THR A 72 -11.27 -36.07 -0.71
C THR A 72 -11.17 -34.70 -1.41
N LEU A 73 -11.43 -33.59 -0.70
CA LEU A 73 -11.47 -32.22 -1.26
C LEU A 73 -10.45 -31.25 -0.65
N MET A 74 -9.42 -31.77 0.02
CA MET A 74 -8.46 -30.97 0.78
C MET A 74 -7.74 -29.88 -0.05
N GLY A 75 -7.46 -30.18 -1.34
CA GLY A 75 -6.83 -29.22 -2.26
C GLY A 75 -7.72 -28.04 -2.63
N GLY A 76 -9.04 -28.23 -2.72
CA GLY A 76 -9.99 -27.16 -3.01
C GLY A 76 -10.07 -26.14 -1.87
N TRP A 77 -10.15 -26.62 -0.64
CA TRP A 77 -10.17 -25.77 0.56
C TRP A 77 -8.88 -24.96 0.73
N ALA A 78 -7.72 -25.56 0.47
CA ALA A 78 -6.45 -24.84 0.47
C ALA A 78 -6.46 -23.70 -0.56
N GLY A 79 -7.00 -23.95 -1.77
CA GLY A 79 -7.18 -22.93 -2.80
C GLY A 79 -8.07 -21.77 -2.36
N THR A 80 -9.22 -22.06 -1.74
CA THR A 80 -10.16 -21.04 -1.25
C THR A 80 -9.54 -20.15 -0.18
N VAL A 81 -8.83 -20.74 0.79
CA VAL A 81 -8.16 -19.99 1.86
C VAL A 81 -7.07 -19.08 1.26
N LEU A 82 -6.24 -19.60 0.36
CA LEU A 82 -5.20 -18.81 -0.29
C LEU A 82 -5.79 -17.67 -1.14
N ALA A 83 -6.88 -17.92 -1.87
CA ALA A 83 -7.56 -16.90 -2.65
C ALA A 83 -8.12 -15.79 -1.73
N ALA A 84 -8.74 -16.15 -0.61
CA ALA A 84 -9.28 -15.18 0.35
C ALA A 84 -8.17 -14.32 0.99
N ILE A 85 -7.04 -14.92 1.37
CA ILE A 85 -5.85 -14.21 1.87
C ILE A 85 -5.33 -13.24 0.81
N TYR A 86 -5.19 -13.69 -0.45
CA TYR A 86 -4.66 -12.87 -1.53
C TYR A 86 -5.56 -11.66 -1.83
N VAL A 87 -6.87 -11.89 -1.97
CA VAL A 87 -7.84 -10.83 -2.28
C VAL A 87 -7.90 -9.81 -1.15
N SER A 88 -7.99 -10.25 0.11
CA SER A 88 -8.04 -9.34 1.26
C SER A 88 -6.76 -8.53 1.43
N ALA A 89 -5.59 -9.15 1.23
CA ALA A 89 -4.31 -8.43 1.26
C ALA A 89 -4.21 -7.40 0.12
N ARG A 90 -4.66 -7.74 -1.10
CA ARG A 90 -4.65 -6.81 -2.24
C ARG A 90 -5.54 -5.60 -1.97
N VAL A 91 -6.80 -5.84 -1.58
CA VAL A 91 -7.77 -4.76 -1.29
C VAL A 91 -7.24 -3.85 -0.18
N THR A 92 -6.68 -4.42 0.89
CA THR A 92 -6.13 -3.64 2.01
C THR A 92 -4.99 -2.71 1.57
N ARG A 93 -4.13 -3.14 0.63
CA ARG A 93 -3.06 -2.28 0.09
C ARG A 93 -3.65 -1.08 -0.63
N GLU A 94 -4.58 -1.31 -1.56
CA GLU A 94 -5.21 -0.25 -2.35
C GLU A 94 -5.94 0.75 -1.45
N VAL A 95 -6.68 0.26 -0.45
CA VAL A 95 -7.39 1.11 0.51
C VAL A 95 -6.41 1.94 1.36
N LEU A 96 -5.32 1.35 1.83
CA LEU A 96 -4.31 2.09 2.60
C LEU A 96 -3.63 3.17 1.77
N TYR A 97 -3.26 2.88 0.52
CA TYR A 97 -2.70 3.90 -0.38
C TYR A 97 -3.71 4.99 -0.70
N GLY A 98 -4.97 4.62 -0.97
CA GLY A 98 -6.06 5.56 -1.23
C GLY A 98 -6.34 6.48 -0.03
N ALA A 99 -6.41 5.92 1.17
CA ALA A 99 -6.64 6.66 2.41
C ALA A 99 -5.51 7.67 2.69
N ILE A 100 -4.26 7.27 2.46
CA ILE A 100 -3.11 8.15 2.62
C ILE A 100 -3.16 9.29 1.61
N ARG A 101 -3.52 9.01 0.35
CA ARG A 101 -3.67 10.01 -0.71
C ARG A 101 -4.77 11.03 -0.39
N MET A 102 -5.88 10.59 0.20
CA MET A 102 -6.97 11.51 0.61
C MET A 102 -6.54 12.42 1.75
N LYS A 103 -5.77 11.91 2.72
CA LYS A 103 -5.28 12.72 3.85
C LYS A 103 -4.26 13.78 3.46
N THR A 104 -3.56 13.60 2.35
CA THR A 104 -2.56 14.55 1.84
C THR A 104 -3.04 15.36 0.65
N SER A 105 -4.31 15.22 0.23
CA SER A 105 -4.91 16.17 -0.69
C SER A 105 -5.04 17.49 0.05
N PRO A 106 -4.35 18.56 -0.38
CA PRO A 106 -4.63 19.88 0.14
C PRO A 106 -6.10 20.17 -0.17
N GLU A 107 -6.85 20.42 0.90
CA GLU A 107 -8.12 21.12 0.86
C GLU A 107 -7.93 22.36 -0.02
N SER A 108 -8.74 22.41 -1.08
CA SER A 108 -8.82 23.48 -2.08
C SER A 108 -9.07 24.85 -1.46
#